data_AF-A0A516G9C4-F1
#
_entry.id   AF-A0A516G9C4-F1
#
_cell.length_a   1.000
_cell.length_b   1.000
_cell.length_c   1.000
_cell.angle_alpha   90.00
_cell.angle_beta   90.00
_cell.angle_gamma   90.00
#
_symmetry.space_group_name_H-M   'P 1'
#
loop_
_entity.id
_entity.type
_entity.pdbx_description
1 polymer ?
#
loop_
_entity_poly.entity_id
_entity_poly.type
_entity_poly.pdbx_seq_one_letter_code
_entity_poly.pdbx_strand_id
1 'polypeptide(L)'
;MADPEYNSPPNWPVPPEGWTPPEGWQPDPAWGPAPEGWEFWTQAGGATGGRPNRNAWGRTAVIAAISVAILAIFPLVGGADNLAEVIGSFAGRALVAFLITAVWAFFSRKPWGWGRYVLTFVAITVLLAAIGNAGNA
;
A
#
# COMPACT_ATOMS: atom_id res chain seq x y z
N MET A 1 9.66 9.03 22.28
CA MET A 1 9.49 7.59 22.00
C MET A 1 8.15 7.24 22.61
N ALA A 2 7.20 6.69 21.84
CA ALA A 2 5.89 6.35 22.40
C ALA A 2 6.07 5.11 23.28
N ASP A 3 5.64 5.20 24.54
CA ASP A 3 5.68 4.05 25.44
C ASP A 3 4.68 2.99 24.97
N PRO A 4 5.04 1.69 25.05
CA PRO A 4 4.14 0.61 24.66
C PRO A 4 2.91 0.58 25.59
N GLU A 5 1.72 0.54 25.00
CA GLU A 5 0.43 0.47 25.69
C GLU A 5 0.00 -0.99 25.81
N TYR A 6 -0.45 -1.37 27.01
CA TYR A 6 -0.92 -2.73 27.29
C TYR A 6 -2.31 -2.96 26.68
N ASN A 7 -2.43 -3.98 25.83
CA ASN A 7 -3.67 -4.34 25.14
C ASN A 7 -4.26 -5.64 25.73
N SER A 8 -5.29 -5.51 26.56
CA SER A 8 -5.98 -6.64 27.17
C SER A 8 -6.79 -7.47 26.18
N PRO A 9 -6.68 -8.81 26.20
CA PRO A 9 -7.54 -9.71 25.44
C PRO A 9 -9.03 -9.46 25.72
N PRO A 10 -9.93 -9.71 24.75
CA PRO A 10 -11.38 -9.52 24.93
C PRO A 10 -11.96 -10.44 26.02
N ASN A 11 -11.29 -11.56 26.30
CA ASN A 11 -11.69 -12.57 27.27
C ASN A 11 -11.25 -12.21 28.70
N TRP A 12 -10.44 -11.17 28.86
CA TRP A 12 -9.84 -10.76 30.12
C TRP A 12 -10.53 -9.50 30.66
N PRO A 13 -10.49 -9.26 31.98
CA PRO A 13 -11.03 -8.02 32.53
C PRO A 13 -10.31 -6.79 31.97
N VAL A 14 -11.07 -5.74 31.64
CA VAL A 14 -10.55 -4.47 31.15
C VAL A 14 -9.84 -3.74 32.30
N PRO A 15 -8.52 -3.47 32.19
CA PRO A 15 -7.79 -2.77 33.24
C PRO A 15 -8.16 -1.28 33.24
N PRO A 16 -7.91 -0.57 34.36
CA PRO A 16 -8.08 0.88 34.42
C PRO A 16 -7.24 1.61 33.36
N GLU A 17 -7.70 2.78 32.93
CA GLU A 17 -6.98 3.62 31.97
C GLU A 17 -5.57 3.96 32.49
N GLY A 18 -4.54 3.68 31.69
CA GLY A 18 -3.14 3.89 32.06
C GLY A 18 -2.52 2.82 32.96
N TRP A 19 -3.17 1.68 33.17
CA TRP A 19 -2.58 0.56 33.90
C TRP A 19 -1.50 -0.14 33.06
N THR A 20 -0.34 -0.38 33.68
CA THR A 20 0.76 -1.14 33.10
C THR A 20 1.07 -2.32 34.02
N PRO A 21 1.23 -3.55 33.51
CA PRO A 21 1.57 -4.69 34.35
C PRO A 21 2.92 -4.44 35.05
N PRO A 22 3.02 -4.70 36.36
CA PRO A 22 4.30 -4.65 37.07
C PRO A 22 5.25 -5.73 36.56
N GLU A 23 6.55 -5.52 36.77
CA GLU A 23 7.58 -6.51 36.43
C GLU A 23 7.28 -7.86 37.13
N GLY A 24 7.13 -8.93 36.34
CA GLY A 24 6.79 -10.26 36.85
C GLY A 24 5.30 -10.59 36.95
N TRP A 25 4.40 -9.71 36.49
CA TRP A 25 2.97 -9.99 36.41
C TRP A 25 2.67 -11.21 35.52
N GLN A 26 1.79 -12.09 36.00
CA GLN A 26 1.26 -13.23 35.25
C GLN A 26 -0.26 -13.18 35.23
N PRO A 27 -0.90 -13.53 34.10
CA PRO A 27 -2.35 -13.58 34.01
C PRO A 27 -2.91 -14.67 34.93
N ASP A 28 -4.07 -14.41 35.53
CA ASP A 28 -4.77 -15.41 36.32
C ASP A 28 -5.13 -16.60 35.42
N PRO A 29 -4.77 -17.85 35.80
CA PRO A 29 -5.15 -19.04 35.05
C PRO A 29 -6.66 -19.15 34.74
N ALA A 30 -7.52 -18.52 35.56
CA ALA A 30 -8.97 -18.51 35.37
C ALA A 30 -9.44 -17.64 34.18
N TRP A 31 -8.63 -16.69 33.69
CA TRP A 31 -9.00 -15.82 32.57
C TRP A 31 -8.87 -16.49 31.19
N GLY A 32 -8.27 -17.69 31.16
CA GLY A 32 -8.09 -18.46 29.94
C GLY A 32 -6.96 -17.93 29.05
N PRO A 33 -6.57 -18.72 28.03
CA PRO A 33 -5.50 -18.34 27.12
C PRO A 33 -5.88 -17.11 26.31
N ALA A 34 -4.88 -16.28 26.01
CA ALA A 34 -5.05 -15.22 25.02
C ALA A 34 -5.33 -15.85 23.63
N PRO A 35 -6.08 -15.16 22.76
CA PRO A 35 -6.31 -15.61 21.39
C PRO A 35 -4.99 -15.87 20.63
N GLU A 36 -5.02 -16.79 19.67
CA GLU A 36 -3.86 -17.10 18.85
C GLU A 36 -3.37 -15.83 18.10
N GLY A 37 -2.11 -15.46 18.31
CA GLY A 37 -1.50 -14.26 17.71
C GLY A 37 -1.76 -12.94 18.46
N TRP A 38 -2.19 -12.98 19.73
CA TRP A 38 -2.42 -11.77 20.52
C TRP A 38 -1.12 -11.01 20.87
N GLU A 39 -1.06 -9.72 20.53
CA GLU A 39 0.01 -8.81 20.95
C GLU A 39 -0.42 -8.06 22.22
N PHE A 40 0.19 -8.40 23.37
CA PHE A 40 -0.07 -7.73 24.66
C PHE A 40 0.43 -6.29 24.72
N TRP A 41 1.38 -5.93 23.86
CA TRP A 41 2.02 -4.63 23.84
C TRP A 41 1.83 -4.01 22.47
N THR A 42 1.01 -2.97 22.40
CA THR A 42 0.78 -2.21 21.18
C THR A 42 1.51 -0.87 21.26
N GLN A 43 2.01 -0.36 20.14
CA GLN A 43 2.39 1.06 20.11
C GLN A 43 1.11 1.88 20.27
N ALA A 44 1.12 2.85 21.20
CA ALA A 44 0.01 3.75 21.45
C ALA A 44 -0.61 4.26 20.13
N GLY A 45 -1.88 3.89 19.89
CA GLY A 45 -2.61 4.12 18.63
C GLY A 45 -2.88 2.89 17.76
N GLY A 46 -2.47 1.69 18.19
CA GLY A 46 -2.56 0.44 17.44
C GLY A 46 -3.85 -0.37 17.62
N ALA A 47 -5.02 0.26 17.51
CA ALA A 47 -6.27 -0.50 17.38
C ALA A 47 -6.25 -1.28 16.04
N THR A 48 -6.05 -2.61 16.08
CA THR A 48 -6.40 -3.71 15.13
C THR A 48 -6.58 -3.45 13.61
N GLY A 49 -6.09 -2.34 13.07
CA GLY A 49 -6.14 -1.97 11.68
C GLY A 49 -4.89 -2.48 10.98
N GLY A 50 -5.05 -3.42 10.05
CA GLY A 50 -3.96 -3.96 9.24
C GLY A 50 -3.02 -2.84 8.79
N ARG A 51 -1.73 -2.94 9.17
CA ARG A 51 -0.74 -1.90 8.92
C ARG A 51 -0.75 -1.55 7.43
N PRO A 52 -0.94 -0.27 7.03
CA PRO A 52 -0.96 0.11 5.63
C PRO A 52 0.34 -0.29 4.94
N ASN A 53 0.24 -0.73 3.68
CA ASN A 53 1.39 -1.29 2.99
C ASN A 53 2.38 -0.20 2.58
N ARG A 54 3.35 0.08 3.45
CA ARG A 54 4.33 1.18 3.29
C ARG A 54 5.19 1.06 2.02
N ASN A 55 5.38 -0.16 1.50
CA ASN A 55 6.17 -0.40 0.28
C ASN A 55 5.40 -0.18 -1.03
N ALA A 56 4.10 0.11 -0.97
CA ALA A 56 3.25 0.30 -2.15
C ALA A 56 3.77 1.41 -3.07
N TRP A 57 4.13 2.56 -2.49
CA TRP A 57 4.65 3.71 -3.21
C TRP A 57 5.95 3.38 -3.96
N GLY A 58 6.90 2.74 -3.28
CA GLY A 58 8.19 2.38 -3.88
C GLY A 58 8.05 1.34 -5.00
N ARG A 59 7.27 0.28 -4.80
CA ARG A 59 7.06 -0.77 -5.81
C ARG A 59 6.35 -0.23 -7.05
N THR A 60 5.35 0.62 -6.85
CA THR A 60 4.64 1.26 -7.96
C THR A 60 5.55 2.24 -8.69
N ALA A 61 6.47 2.92 -8.00
CA ALA A 61 7.37 3.90 -8.62
C ALA A 61 8.38 3.20 -9.55
N VAL A 62 8.90 2.04 -9.15
CA VAL A 62 9.77 1.21 -9.99
C VAL A 62 9.04 0.81 -11.27
N ILE A 63 7.79 0.35 -11.18
CA ILE A 63 7.01 -0.06 -12.34
C ILE A 63 6.72 1.12 -13.25
N ALA A 64 6.30 2.27 -12.69
CA ALA A 64 6.04 3.48 -13.45
C ALA A 64 7.29 3.94 -14.21
N ALA A 65 8.47 3.94 -13.56
CA ALA A 65 9.73 4.30 -14.19
C ALA A 65 10.09 3.36 -15.35
N ILE A 66 9.94 2.04 -15.15
CA ILE A 66 10.19 1.04 -16.19
C ILE A 66 9.21 1.22 -17.36
N SER A 67 7.92 1.43 -17.08
CA SER A 67 6.92 1.62 -18.14
C SER A 67 7.18 2.88 -18.95
N VAL A 68 7.51 4.01 -18.33
CA VAL A 68 7.88 5.24 -19.03
C VAL A 68 9.13 5.01 -19.88
N ALA A 69 10.17 4.35 -19.33
CA ALA A 69 11.38 4.05 -20.07
C ALA A 69 11.11 3.16 -21.30
N ILE A 70 10.31 2.10 -21.15
CA ILE A 70 9.95 1.18 -22.24
C ILE A 70 9.13 1.90 -23.32
N LEU A 71 8.12 2.68 -22.93
CA LEU A 71 7.23 3.35 -23.88
C LEU A 71 7.93 4.53 -24.58
N ALA A 72 8.89 5.19 -23.93
CA ALA A 72 9.68 6.27 -24.53
C ALA A 72 10.65 5.78 -25.62
N ILE A 73 11.08 4.51 -25.58
CA ILE A 73 11.97 3.93 -26.62
C ILE A 73 11.27 3.86 -27.98
N PHE A 74 9.96 3.60 -28.01
CA PHE A 74 9.20 3.42 -29.25
C PHE A 74 9.24 4.64 -30.21
N PRO A 75 8.91 5.86 -29.76
CA PRO A 75 8.98 7.06 -30.61
C PRO A 75 10.41 7.50 -30.93
N LEU A 76 11.40 7.19 -30.06
CA LEU A 76 12.83 7.45 -30.32
C LEU A 76 13.34 6.62 -31.50
N VAL A 77 12.95 5.35 -31.59
CA VAL A 77 13.31 4.46 -32.71
C VAL A 77 12.51 4.79 -33.97
N GLY A 78 11.26 5.26 -33.81
CA GLY A 78 10.36 5.61 -34.91
C GLY A 78 10.60 6.98 -35.55
N GLY A 79 11.51 7.81 -35.01
CA GLY A 79 11.82 9.13 -35.56
C GLY A 79 10.66 10.14 -35.45
N ALA A 80 9.88 10.08 -34.36
CA ALA A 80 8.75 10.98 -34.19
C ALA A 80 9.23 12.44 -34.02
N ASP A 81 8.68 13.38 -34.78
CA ASP A 81 9.04 14.80 -34.69
C ASP A 81 8.47 15.49 -33.43
N ASN A 82 7.49 14.85 -32.77
CA ASN A 82 6.78 15.36 -31.60
C ASN A 82 7.15 14.61 -30.29
N LEU A 83 8.42 14.24 -30.12
CA LEU A 83 8.91 13.49 -28.96
C LEU A 83 8.41 14.05 -27.62
N ALA A 84 8.44 15.37 -27.45
CA ALA A 84 8.02 16.02 -26.21
C ALA A 84 6.52 15.78 -25.88
N GLU A 85 5.66 15.84 -26.88
CA GLU A 85 4.21 15.62 -26.72
C GLU A 85 3.91 14.15 -26.45
N VAL A 86 4.57 13.24 -27.20
CA VAL A 86 4.41 11.80 -27.06
C VAL A 86 4.89 11.33 -25.68
N ILE A 87 6.09 11.76 -25.27
CA ILE A 87 6.67 11.44 -23.96
C ILE A 87 5.82 12.06 -22.84
N GLY A 88 5.34 13.29 -23.02
CA GLY A 88 4.46 13.97 -22.05
C GLY A 88 3.14 13.24 -21.84
N SER A 89 2.52 12.74 -22.90
CA SER A 89 1.28 11.95 -22.83
C SER A 89 1.49 10.63 -22.06
N PHE A 90 2.60 9.93 -22.31
CA PHE A 90 2.95 8.72 -21.57
C PHE A 90 3.25 9.02 -20.10
N ALA A 91 4.02 10.06 -19.81
CA ALA A 91 4.35 10.47 -18.45
C ALA A 91 3.09 10.86 -17.65
N GLY A 92 2.18 11.62 -18.26
CA GLY A 92 0.93 12.02 -17.63
C GLY A 92 0.02 10.82 -17.30
N ARG A 93 -0.17 9.90 -18.25
CA ARG A 93 -0.96 8.68 -18.02
C ARG A 93 -0.31 7.75 -16.99
N ALA A 94 1.02 7.60 -17.05
CA ALA A 94 1.78 6.80 -16.10
C ALA A 94 1.70 7.37 -14.68
N LEU A 95 1.68 8.70 -14.51
CA LEU A 95 1.53 9.35 -13.21
C LEU A 95 0.17 9.04 -12.59
N VAL A 96 -0.91 9.14 -13.37
CA VAL A 96 -2.27 8.82 -12.88
C VAL A 96 -2.39 7.34 -12.55
N ALA A 97 -1.89 6.45 -13.41
CA ALA A 97 -1.86 5.01 -13.15
C ALA A 97 -1.02 4.65 -11.91
N PHE A 98 0.11 5.36 -11.71
CA PHE A 98 0.95 5.24 -10.52
C PHE A 98 0.17 5.61 -9.27
N LEU A 99 -0.50 6.76 -9.24
CA LEU A 99 -1.26 7.22 -8.07
C LEU A 99 -2.40 6.24 -7.74
N ILE A 100 -3.17 5.81 -8.72
CA ILE A 100 -4.29 4.88 -8.50
C ILE A 100 -3.78 3.54 -7.97
N THR A 101 -2.73 2.98 -8.58
CA THR A 101 -2.16 1.69 -8.16
C THR A 101 -1.52 1.78 -6.77
N ALA A 102 -0.77 2.85 -6.49
CA ALA A 102 -0.09 3.06 -5.22
C ALA A 102 -1.09 3.26 -4.07
N VAL A 103 -2.13 4.07 -4.28
CA VAL A 103 -3.19 4.31 -3.28
C VAL A 103 -3.96 3.02 -3.00
N TRP A 104 -4.34 2.28 -4.05
CA TRP A 104 -5.06 1.04 -3.86
C TRP A 104 -4.21 -0.03 -3.15
N ALA A 105 -2.93 -0.14 -3.51
CA ALA A 105 -2.00 -1.05 -2.84
C ALA A 105 -1.68 -0.63 -1.40
N PHE A 106 -1.69 0.68 -1.09
CA PHE A 106 -1.46 1.21 0.25
C PHE A 106 -2.57 0.82 1.23
N PHE A 107 -3.83 0.90 0.80
CA PHE A 107 -4.99 0.51 1.61
C PHE A 107 -5.35 -0.98 1.52
N SER A 108 -4.66 -1.74 0.66
CA SER A 108 -4.90 -3.17 0.54
C SER A 108 -4.45 -3.92 1.78
N ARG A 109 -5.39 -4.62 2.43
CA ARG A 109 -5.12 -5.46 3.62
C ARG A 109 -4.18 -6.64 3.34
N LYS A 110 -4.16 -7.15 2.10
CA LYS A 110 -3.27 -8.24 1.69
C LYS A 110 -2.03 -7.69 0.98
N PRO A 111 -0.82 -8.20 1.27
CA PRO A 111 0.37 -7.82 0.54
C PRO A 111 0.28 -8.29 -0.91
N TRP A 112 0.63 -7.41 -1.84
CA TRP A 112 0.63 -7.74 -3.26
C TRP A 112 1.98 -8.31 -3.69
N GLY A 113 1.94 -9.36 -4.51
CA GLY A 113 3.09 -9.81 -5.30
C GLY A 113 3.34 -8.88 -6.49
N TRP A 114 4.55 -8.92 -7.04
CA TRP A 114 4.98 -8.08 -8.17
C TRP A 114 4.06 -8.16 -9.40
N GLY A 115 3.59 -9.37 -9.75
CA GLY A 115 2.69 -9.56 -10.89
C GLY A 115 1.38 -8.76 -10.77
N ARG A 116 0.85 -8.57 -9.55
CA ARG A 116 -0.38 -7.80 -9.35
C ARG A 116 -0.18 -6.31 -9.54
N TYR A 117 0.97 -5.77 -9.13
CA TYR A 117 1.30 -4.37 -9.41
C TYR A 117 1.44 -4.12 -10.91
N VAL A 118 2.13 -5.01 -11.64
CA VAL A 118 2.29 -4.89 -13.10
C VAL A 118 0.93 -4.96 -13.79
N LEU A 119 0.11 -5.96 -13.44
CA LEU A 119 -1.21 -6.15 -14.05
C LEU A 119 -2.11 -4.92 -13.86
N THR A 120 -2.21 -4.42 -12.63
CA THR A 120 -3.08 -3.28 -12.30
C THR A 120 -2.59 -1.99 -12.94
N PHE A 121 -1.29 -1.71 -12.88
CA PHE A 121 -0.69 -0.53 -13.51
C PHE A 121 -0.91 -0.53 -15.03
N VAL A 122 -0.65 -1.66 -15.71
CA VAL A 122 -0.86 -1.80 -17.17
C VAL A 122 -2.34 -1.68 -17.51
N ALA A 123 -3.23 -2.35 -16.79
CA ALA A 123 -4.68 -2.28 -17.04
C ALA A 123 -5.21 -0.84 -16.91
N ILE A 124 -4.79 -0.11 -15.87
CA ILE A 124 -5.17 1.29 -15.68
C ILE A 124 -4.60 2.17 -16.80
N THR A 125 -3.34 1.96 -17.19
CA THR A 125 -2.71 2.73 -18.27
C THR A 125 -3.43 2.53 -19.60
N VAL A 126 -3.77 1.29 -19.94
CA VAL A 126 -4.53 0.95 -21.16
C VAL A 126 -5.95 1.54 -21.12
N LEU A 127 -6.62 1.46 -19.96
CA LEU A 127 -7.94 2.05 -19.78
C LEU A 127 -7.93 3.57 -19.99
N LEU A 128 -6.97 4.28 -19.40
CA LEU A 128 -6.81 5.72 -19.57
C LEU A 128 -6.49 6.08 -21.03
N ALA A 129 -5.71 5.25 -21.72
CA ALA A 129 -5.44 5.44 -23.14
C ALA A 129 -6.69 5.27 -24.00
N ALA A 130 -7.49 4.23 -23.74
CA ALA A 130 -8.75 3.98 -24.44
C ALA A 130 -9.76 5.12 -24.23
N ILE A 131 -9.90 5.63 -23.00
CA ILE A 131 -10.78 6.76 -22.69
C ILE A 131 -10.36 8.01 -23.46
N GLY A 132 -9.05 8.32 -23.47
CA GLY A 132 -8.53 9.48 -24.21
C GLY A 132 -8.76 9.36 -25.72
N ASN A 133 -8.65 8.16 -26.28
CA ASN A 133 -8.90 7.94 -27.71
C ASN A 133 -10.39 8.00 -28.05
N ALA A 134 -11.27 7.50 -27.17
CA ALA A 134 -12.72 7.55 -27.37
C ALA A 134 -13.29 8.98 -27.28
N GLY A 135 -12.66 9.87 -26.50
CA GLY A 135 -13.05 11.28 -26.44
C GLY A 135 -12.61 12.13 -27.64
N ASN A 136 -11.73 11.60 -28.50
CA ASN A 136 -11.22 12.27 -29.71
C ASN A 136 -11.88 11.76 -31.01
N ALA A 137 -12.80 10.78 -30.92
CA ALA A 137 -13.54 10.22 -32.05
C ALA A 137 -14.93 10.85 -32.17
#